data_AF-A0A3N5NX91-F1
#
_entry.id   AF-A0A3N5NX91-F1
#
_cell.length_a   1.000
_cell.length_b   1.000
_cell.length_c   1.000
_cell.angle_alpha   90.00
_cell.angle_beta   90.00
_cell.angle_gamma   90.00
#
_symmetry.space_group_name_H-M   'P 1'
#
loop_
_entity.id
_entity.type
_entity.pdbx_description
1 polymer ?
#
loop_
_entity_poly.entity_id
_entity_poly.type
_entity_poly.pdbx_seq_one_letter_code
_entity_poly.pdbx_strand_id
1 'polypeptide(L)'
;GKHMAGRWEFPGGKRDANETEAEALRRELTEELGIDVQEAQPMMRLTFNYAERRVELSMWLVDRYDGELGFTSMARTTAFTGAIVARMAARGDVQGQGIRTPEQLVAGRSFDRLVDELAVAGVRFSMASRSVEVLD
;
A
#
# COMPACT_ATOMS: atom_id res chain seq x y z
N GLY A 1 6.57 -20.79 9.20
CA GLY A 1 5.25 -20.80 8.55
C GLY A 1 5.37 -21.38 7.14
N LYS A 2 4.72 -22.51 6.87
CA LYS A 2 4.71 -23.17 5.54
C LYS A 2 3.31 -23.35 4.95
N HIS A 3 2.27 -22.77 5.58
CA HIS A 3 0.88 -23.13 5.27
C HIS A 3 0.24 -22.29 4.14
N MET A 4 0.88 -21.22 3.67
CA MET A 4 0.36 -20.28 2.68
C MET A 4 1.41 -19.77 1.68
N ALA A 5 2.54 -20.47 1.54
CA ALA A 5 3.58 -20.09 0.58
C ALA A 5 2.98 -19.96 -0.84
N GLY A 6 3.17 -18.78 -1.47
CA GLY A 6 2.63 -18.48 -2.80
C GLY A 6 1.29 -17.71 -2.81
N ARG A 7 0.77 -17.27 -1.66
CA ARG A 7 -0.37 -16.35 -1.59
C ARG A 7 0.08 -14.98 -1.08
N TRP A 8 -0.67 -13.94 -1.45
CA TRP A 8 -0.49 -12.61 -0.87
C TRP A 8 -1.01 -12.61 0.56
N GLU A 9 -0.16 -12.19 1.50
CA GLU A 9 -0.48 -12.00 2.90
C GLU A 9 -0.14 -10.55 3.28
N PHE A 10 -0.87 -10.00 4.26
CA PHE A 10 -0.45 -8.74 4.86
C PHE A 10 0.77 -8.99 5.75
N PRO A 11 1.73 -8.05 5.79
CA PRO A 11 2.88 -8.18 6.68
C PRO A 11 2.46 -8.18 8.14
N GLY A 12 3.15 -8.96 8.97
CA GLY A 12 2.85 -9.07 10.37
C GLY A 12 3.08 -10.47 10.95
N GLY A 13 2.99 -10.56 12.27
CA GLY A 13 3.27 -11.81 12.96
C GLY A 13 2.65 -11.88 14.35
N LYS A 14 3.08 -12.88 15.10
CA LYS A 14 2.56 -13.15 16.43
C LYS A 14 3.16 -12.17 17.42
N ARG A 15 2.32 -11.56 18.24
CA ARG A 15 2.76 -10.75 19.39
C ARG A 15 3.46 -11.62 20.43
N ASP A 16 4.63 -11.18 20.88
CA ASP A 16 5.35 -11.76 22.01
C ASP A 16 4.76 -11.32 23.37
N ALA A 17 5.06 -12.06 24.42
CA ALA A 17 4.47 -11.84 25.74
C ALA A 17 4.83 -10.46 26.34
N ASN A 18 6.01 -9.93 25.99
CA ASN A 18 6.60 -8.74 26.60
C ASN A 18 6.50 -7.48 25.73
N GLU A 19 5.74 -7.52 24.64
CA GLU A 19 5.58 -6.37 23.73
C GLU A 19 4.10 -5.97 23.61
N THR A 20 3.86 -4.68 23.38
CA THR A 20 2.56 -4.14 22.98
C THR A 20 2.25 -4.51 21.53
N GLU A 21 0.98 -4.41 21.11
CA GLU A 21 0.60 -4.63 19.70
C GLU A 21 1.31 -3.66 18.75
N ALA A 22 1.53 -2.42 19.19
CA ALA A 22 2.24 -1.43 18.40
C ALA A 22 3.72 -1.80 18.25
N GLU A 23 4.38 -2.29 19.31
CA GLU A 23 5.76 -2.77 19.23
C GLU A 23 5.90 -3.98 18.31
N ALA A 24 4.99 -4.95 18.41
CA ALA A 24 4.93 -6.10 17.51
C ALA A 24 4.78 -5.66 16.04
N LEU A 25 3.86 -4.74 15.77
CA LEU A 25 3.66 -4.17 14.42
C LEU A 25 4.94 -3.55 13.86
N ARG A 26 5.66 -2.74 14.67
CA ARG A 26 6.91 -2.10 14.23
C ARG A 26 8.00 -3.13 13.94
N ARG A 27 8.16 -4.13 14.83
CA ARG A 27 9.14 -5.20 14.68
C ARG A 27 8.90 -6.00 13.41
N GLU A 28 7.69 -6.50 13.22
CA GLU A 28 7.33 -7.33 12.06
C GLU A 28 7.48 -6.55 10.73
N LEU A 29 7.00 -5.30 10.65
CA LEU A 29 7.17 -4.48 9.44
C LEU A 29 8.64 -4.13 9.15
N THR A 30 9.47 -4.01 10.19
CA THR A 30 10.92 -3.82 10.02
C THR A 30 11.58 -5.10 9.52
N GLU A 31 11.27 -6.25 10.11
CA GLU A 31 11.86 -7.55 9.76
C GLU A 31 11.45 -8.03 8.36
N GLU A 32 10.18 -7.87 7.99
CA GLU A 32 9.65 -8.39 6.73
C GLU A 32 9.85 -7.43 5.55
N LEU A 33 9.72 -6.12 5.78
CA LEU A 33 9.69 -5.10 4.71
C LEU A 33 10.75 -4.01 4.85
N GLY A 34 11.49 -3.95 5.97
CA GLY A 34 12.42 -2.85 6.24
C GLY A 34 11.73 -1.49 6.45
N ILE A 35 10.45 -1.48 6.84
CA ILE A 35 9.67 -0.26 7.02
C ILE A 35 9.74 0.20 8.48
N ASP A 36 10.28 1.41 8.70
CA ASP A 36 10.25 2.07 10.01
C ASP A 36 8.93 2.84 10.22
N VAL A 37 8.06 2.29 11.07
CA VAL A 37 6.70 2.80 11.31
C VAL A 37 6.73 4.02 12.23
N GLN A 38 6.52 5.20 11.62
CA GLN A 38 6.44 6.48 12.34
C GLN A 38 5.11 6.64 13.09
N GLU A 39 3.99 6.41 12.40
CA GLU A 39 2.63 6.61 12.91
C GLU A 39 1.76 5.42 12.49
N ALA A 40 0.97 4.91 13.43
CA ALA A 40 0.01 3.84 13.19
C ALA A 40 -1.19 3.98 14.13
N GLN A 41 -2.36 3.57 13.65
CA GLN A 41 -3.59 3.57 14.44
C GLN A 41 -4.31 2.22 14.32
N PRO A 42 -4.98 1.74 15.39
CA PRO A 42 -5.81 0.55 15.32
C PRO A 42 -6.92 0.74 14.28
N MET A 43 -7.10 -0.23 13.38
CA MET A 43 -8.11 -0.16 12.33
C MET A 43 -9.23 -1.17 12.58
N MET A 44 -8.87 -2.43 12.82
CA MET A 44 -9.85 -3.51 12.96
C MET A 44 -9.31 -4.61 13.88
N ARG A 45 -10.20 -5.25 14.64
CA ARG A 45 -9.87 -6.47 15.39
C ARG A 45 -10.82 -7.58 14.99
N LEU A 46 -10.26 -8.75 14.68
CA LEU A 46 -11.02 -9.93 14.28
C LEU A 46 -10.68 -11.07 15.24
N THR A 47 -11.70 -11.75 15.74
CA THR A 47 -11.53 -12.97 16.55
C THR A 47 -12.01 -14.18 15.76
N PHE A 48 -11.14 -15.16 15.59
CA PHE A 48 -11.44 -16.45 14.99
C PHE A 48 -11.35 -17.55 16.05
N ASN A 49 -12.46 -18.26 16.26
CA ASN A 49 -12.51 -19.42 17.14
C ASN A 49 -12.44 -20.68 16.28
N TYR A 50 -11.25 -21.29 16.22
CA TYR A 50 -11.07 -22.63 15.66
C TYR A 50 -11.30 -23.67 16.75
N ALA A 51 -11.59 -24.92 16.36
CA ALA A 51 -11.85 -26.02 17.29
C ALA A 51 -10.74 -26.19 18.36
N GLU A 52 -9.48 -25.94 17.98
CA GLU A 52 -8.30 -26.17 18.83
C GLU A 52 -7.65 -24.88 19.36
N ARG A 53 -8.05 -23.70 18.85
CA ARG A 53 -7.44 -22.42 19.25
C ARG A 53 -8.32 -21.22 18.95
N ARG A 54 -8.19 -20.20 19.78
CA ARG A 54 -8.69 -18.85 19.51
C ARG A 54 -7.56 -17.98 18.98
N VAL A 55 -7.78 -17.30 17.87
CA VAL A 55 -6.84 -16.35 17.26
C VAL A 55 -7.48 -14.97 17.25
N GLU A 56 -6.75 -13.97 17.71
CA GLU A 56 -7.14 -12.57 17.63
C GLU A 56 -6.19 -11.84 16.70
N LEU A 57 -6.72 -11.29 15.60
CA LEU A 57 -5.98 -10.46 14.66
C LEU A 57 -6.25 -9.00 15.00
N SER A 58 -5.19 -8.24 15.24
CA SER A 58 -5.23 -6.79 15.38
C SER A 58 -4.64 -6.18 14.10
N MET A 59 -5.47 -5.50 13.32
CA MET A 59 -5.09 -4.86 12.06
C MET A 59 -4.92 -3.36 12.30
N TRP A 60 -3.80 -2.83 11.82
CA TRP A 60 -3.40 -1.44 12.03
C TRP A 60 -3.24 -0.73 10.69
N LEU A 61 -3.64 0.54 10.65
CA LEU A 61 -3.38 1.42 9.53
C LEU A 61 -2.09 2.19 9.82
N VAL A 62 -1.06 1.94 9.02
CA VAL A 62 0.17 2.74 9.01
C VAL A 62 -0.04 3.89 8.03
N ASP A 63 -0.25 5.08 8.56
CA ASP A 63 -0.39 6.30 7.78
C ASP A 63 0.18 7.47 8.57
N ARG A 64 1.08 8.23 7.93
CA ARG A 64 1.75 9.38 8.53
C ARG A 64 1.19 10.67 7.97
N TYR A 65 0.80 11.59 8.86
CA TYR A 65 0.43 12.94 8.48
C TYR A 65 1.67 13.81 8.21
N ASP A 66 1.65 14.52 7.07
CA ASP A 66 2.67 15.51 6.73
C ASP A 66 2.17 16.92 7.10
N GLY A 67 2.72 17.48 8.18
CA GLY A 67 2.29 18.78 8.70
C GLY A 67 2.65 19.98 7.82
N GLU A 68 3.66 19.86 6.96
CA GLU A 68 4.06 20.92 6.03
C GLU A 68 3.11 20.94 4.82
N LEU A 69 2.82 19.76 4.28
CA LEU A 69 1.99 19.64 3.08
C LEU A 69 0.48 19.56 3.37
N GLY A 70 0.10 19.24 4.61
CA GLY A 70 -1.30 19.25 5.07
C GLY A 70 -2.09 17.99 4.74
N PHE A 71 -1.43 16.87 4.44
CA PHE A 71 -2.10 15.62 4.05
C PHE A 71 -1.35 14.37 4.50
N THR A 72 -2.04 13.23 4.51
CA THR A 72 -1.45 11.95 4.92
C THR A 72 -0.70 11.24 3.79
N SER A 73 0.04 10.20 4.15
CA SER A 73 0.78 9.38 3.19
C SER A 73 -0.18 8.55 2.31
N MET A 74 -1.32 8.13 2.86
CA MET A 74 -2.43 7.55 2.08
C MET A 74 -3.05 8.56 1.11
N ALA A 75 -3.23 9.81 1.50
CA ALA A 75 -3.77 10.84 0.60
C ALA A 75 -2.86 11.04 -0.64
N ARG A 76 -1.54 11.07 -0.43
CA ARG A 76 -0.55 11.15 -1.51
C ARG A 76 -0.60 9.99 -2.49
N THR A 77 -0.69 8.77 -1.98
CA THR A 77 -0.53 7.55 -2.79
C THR A 77 -1.84 7.05 -3.39
N THR A 78 -2.96 7.32 -2.72
CA THR A 78 -4.28 6.79 -3.09
C THR A 78 -5.21 7.90 -3.59
N ALA A 79 -5.44 8.94 -2.78
CA ALA A 79 -6.48 9.93 -3.07
C ALA A 79 -6.11 10.83 -4.26
N PHE A 80 -4.87 11.34 -4.32
CA PHE A 80 -4.41 12.17 -5.43
C PHE A 80 -4.36 11.39 -6.74
N THR A 81 -3.82 10.19 -6.73
CA THR A 81 -3.81 9.28 -7.88
C THR A 81 -5.24 9.06 -8.39
N GLY A 82 -6.18 8.72 -7.50
CA GLY A 82 -7.59 8.52 -7.86
C GLY A 82 -8.25 9.77 -8.46
N ALA A 83 -8.03 10.94 -7.85
CA ALA A 83 -8.56 12.21 -8.34
C ALA A 83 -7.97 12.59 -9.71
N ILE A 84 -6.67 12.40 -9.91
CA ILE A 84 -6.00 12.67 -11.19
C ILE A 84 -6.53 11.75 -12.28
N VAL A 85 -6.61 10.44 -12.02
CA VAL A 85 -7.12 9.45 -12.98
C VAL A 85 -8.60 9.74 -13.30
N ALA A 86 -9.41 10.13 -12.33
CA ALA A 86 -10.79 10.55 -12.58
C ALA A 86 -10.86 11.78 -13.51
N ARG A 87 -10.00 12.78 -13.30
CA ARG A 87 -9.91 13.94 -14.22
C ARG A 87 -9.39 13.56 -15.60
N MET A 88 -8.45 12.62 -15.68
CA MET A 88 -7.94 12.11 -16.96
C MET A 88 -9.05 11.40 -17.74
N ALA A 89 -9.84 10.55 -17.07
CA ALA A 89 -11.01 9.91 -17.67
C ALA A 89 -12.03 10.95 -18.14
N ALA A 90 -12.34 11.97 -17.33
CA ALA A 90 -13.26 13.04 -17.69
C ALA A 90 -12.79 13.88 -18.91
N ARG A 91 -11.47 14.04 -19.10
CA ARG A 91 -10.86 14.71 -20.24
C ARG A 91 -10.74 13.83 -21.49
N GLY A 92 -11.03 12.53 -21.37
CA GLY A 92 -10.82 11.55 -22.44
C GLY A 92 -9.36 11.12 -22.64
N ASP A 93 -8.49 11.42 -21.67
CA ASP A 93 -7.07 11.02 -21.68
C ASP A 93 -6.90 9.51 -21.44
N VAL A 94 -7.86 8.90 -20.74
CA VAL A 94 -7.93 7.45 -20.50
C VAL A 94 -9.05 6.87 -21.35
N GLN A 95 -8.70 5.93 -22.24
CA GLN A 95 -9.64 5.30 -23.15
C GLN A 95 -9.66 3.79 -22.95
N GLY A 96 -10.86 3.21 -23.03
CA GLY A 96 -11.09 1.79 -22.82
C GLY A 96 -12.48 1.57 -22.24
N GLN A 97 -13.18 0.55 -22.74
CA GLN A 97 -14.48 0.15 -22.21
C GLN A 97 -14.33 -1.17 -21.43
N GLY A 98 -15.25 -1.37 -20.48
CA GLY A 98 -15.27 -2.56 -19.62
C GLY A 98 -14.31 -2.47 -18.43
N ILE A 99 -14.13 -3.60 -17.74
CA ILE A 99 -13.22 -3.71 -16.59
C ILE A 99 -11.79 -3.87 -17.13
N ARG A 100 -10.97 -2.84 -16.90
CA ARG A 100 -9.57 -2.78 -17.33
C ARG A 100 -8.70 -2.44 -16.13
N THR A 101 -7.51 -3.02 -16.08
CA THR A 101 -6.58 -2.72 -14.98
C THR A 101 -5.90 -1.37 -15.22
N PRO A 102 -5.43 -0.68 -14.17
CA PRO A 102 -4.75 0.61 -14.30
C PRO A 102 -3.58 0.58 -15.30
N GLU A 103 -2.81 -0.51 -15.35
CA GLU A 103 -1.65 -0.67 -16.23
C GLU A 103 -2.04 -0.75 -17.71
N GLN A 104 -3.28 -1.16 -18.01
CA GLN A 104 -3.82 -1.19 -19.37
C GLN A 104 -4.35 0.18 -19.83
N LEU A 105 -4.63 1.07 -18.89
CA LEU A 105 -5.29 2.36 -19.13
C LEU A 105 -4.31 3.55 -19.04
N VAL A 106 -3.34 3.44 -18.14
CA VAL A 106 -2.37 4.49 -17.81
C VAL A 106 -0.97 3.99 -18.13
N ALA A 107 -0.55 4.16 -19.39
CA ALA A 107 0.72 3.67 -19.91
C ALA A 107 1.35 4.66 -20.91
N GLY A 108 2.67 4.63 -21.05
CA GLY A 108 3.40 5.56 -21.91
C GLY A 108 3.09 7.02 -21.57
N ARG A 109 2.70 7.82 -22.56
CA ARG A 109 2.43 9.26 -22.36
C ARG A 109 1.35 9.57 -21.33
N SER A 110 0.34 8.71 -21.15
CA SER A 110 -0.67 8.94 -20.11
C SER A 110 -0.12 8.66 -18.72
N PHE A 111 0.84 7.75 -18.60
CA PHE A 111 1.59 7.53 -17.36
C PHE A 111 2.49 8.72 -17.04
N ASP A 112 3.22 9.25 -18.03
CA ASP A 112 4.06 10.44 -17.83
C ASP A 112 3.23 11.62 -17.31
N ARG A 113 2.04 11.85 -17.89
CA ARG A 113 1.10 12.89 -17.43
C ARG A 113 0.60 12.66 -16.02
N LEU A 114 0.31 11.42 -15.63
CA LEU A 114 -0.07 11.09 -14.25
C LEU A 114 1.05 11.46 -13.29
N VAL A 115 2.30 11.11 -13.63
CA VAL A 115 3.48 11.43 -12.82
C VAL A 115 3.68 12.95 -12.70
N ASP A 116 3.51 13.70 -13.80
CA ASP A 116 3.60 15.16 -13.79
C ASP A 116 2.52 15.80 -12.90
N GLU A 117 1.27 15.35 -13.00
CA GLU A 117 0.17 15.87 -12.15
C GLU A 117 0.37 15.50 -10.67
N LEU A 118 0.94 14.33 -10.37
CA LEU A 118 1.32 13.92 -9.02
C LEU A 118 2.46 14.78 -8.47
N ALA A 119 3.43 15.16 -9.32
CA ALA A 119 4.53 16.02 -8.92
C ALA A 119 4.04 17.42 -8.49
N VAL A 120 3.00 17.95 -9.14
CA VAL A 120 2.32 19.19 -8.73
C VAL A 120 1.67 19.04 -7.35
N ALA A 121 1.20 17.85 -6.99
CA ALA A 121 0.67 17.53 -5.66
C ALA A 121 1.77 17.20 -4.63
N GLY A 122 3.04 17.43 -4.95
CA GLY A 122 4.18 17.16 -4.06
C GLY A 122 4.60 15.69 -3.99
N VAL A 123 4.06 14.82 -4.86
CA VAL A 123 4.41 13.39 -4.92
C VAL A 123 5.41 13.18 -6.05
N ARG A 124 6.68 12.91 -5.69
CA ARG A 124 7.75 12.68 -6.65
C ARG A 124 8.14 11.22 -6.71
N PHE A 125 8.29 10.71 -7.92
CA PHE A 125 8.73 9.34 -8.17
C PHE A 125 10.18 9.35 -8.66
N SER A 126 10.96 8.37 -8.18
CA SER A 126 12.21 7.99 -8.84
C SER A 126 11.96 6.64 -9.50
N MET A 127 12.23 6.55 -10.80
CA MET A 127 12.09 5.31 -11.53
C MET A 127 13.46 4.66 -11.69
N ALA A 128 13.53 3.37 -11.35
CA ALA A 128 14.68 2.54 -11.63
C ALA A 128 14.22 1.36 -12.48
N SER A 129 14.83 1.16 -13.64
CA SER A 129 14.62 -0.05 -14.44
C SER A 129 15.73 -1.05 -14.15
N ARG A 130 15.36 -2.34 -14.09
CA ARG A 130 16.29 -3.46 -14.02
C ARG A 130 15.80 -4.52 -15.00
N SER A 131 16.69 -5.04 -15.82
CA SER A 131 16.40 -6.23 -16.61
C SER A 131 16.30 -7.42 -15.66
N VAL A 132 15.17 -8.11 -15.65
CA VAL A 132 14.99 -9.35 -14.90
C VAL A 132 15.06 -10.48 -15.92
N GLU A 133 16.02 -11.38 -15.78
CA GLU A 133 16.03 -12.63 -16.54
C GLU A 133 14.81 -13.44 -16.10
N VAL A 134 13.91 -13.70 -17.05
CA VAL A 134 12.79 -14.61 -16.82
C VAL A 134 13.39 -16.02 -16.82
N LEU A 135 13.35 -16.69 -15.68
CA LEU A 135 13.70 -18.10 -15.58
C LEU A 135 12.59 -18.91 -16.27
N ASP A 136 12.97 -19.68 -17.30
CA ASP A 136 12.10 -20.62 -18.02
C ASP A 136 11.52 -21.73 -17.12
#